data_AF-A0A0G3EUM0-F1
#
_entry.id   AF-A0A0G3EUM0-F1
#
_cell.length_a   1.000
_cell.length_b   1.000
_cell.length_c   1.000
_cell.angle_alpha   90.00
_cell.angle_beta   90.00
_cell.angle_gamma   90.00
#
_symmetry.space_group_name_H-M   'P 1'
#
loop_
_entity.id
_entity.type
_entity.pdbx_description
1 polymer ?
#
loop_
_entity_poly.entity_id
_entity_poly.type
_entity_poly.pdbx_seq_one_letter_code
_entity_poly.pdbx_strand_id
1 'polypeptide(L)'
;MGANCRSARASSGRPSSSTAARHSCWNKTRPANSHSAWRPAMLKGHPQLTRNGELKHLLTVEGLPRAIVTHILDTAEQFVSVTDREVKKVPLLRGKSVFNLFFENSTRTRTTFEIAAKRLSADVLNLNINASSTSKGESLLDTINNLSAMHADMFVVRHAQSGAPYLIAQHCAPHVHVINAGDGRHAHPTQGLLDMYTIRHHKQDFTKLTVAIVGDILHSRVARSDIHALTTLGVPEVRAIGPRTLLPSGLEQMGVRVFHDMNEGLRGVDVIIMLRLQNERMGGALLPSAGEYFKRYGLTAERLALARPDAIVMHPGPMNRGVEIDSAVADGPQSVILEQVTFGIAVRMAVMSIVAANND
;
A
#
# COMPACT_ATOMS: atom_id res chain seq x y z
N MET A 1 -63.97 -15.59 49.88
CA MET A 1 -65.01 -14.67 50.40
C MET A 1 -64.58 -13.26 49.97
N GLY A 2 -65.38 -12.41 49.32
CA GLY A 2 -66.69 -12.60 48.67
C GLY A 2 -67.45 -11.26 48.51
N ALA A 3 -67.94 -10.95 47.29
CA ALA A 3 -68.86 -9.84 46.96
C ALA A 3 -68.32 -8.40 47.21
N ASN A 4 -68.76 -7.29 46.57
CA ASN A 4 -69.72 -6.96 45.48
C ASN A 4 -69.35 -5.51 44.99
N CYS A 5 -69.91 -4.76 44.00
CA CYS A 5 -70.93 -4.83 42.92
C CYS A 5 -70.71 -3.54 42.03
N ARG A 6 -71.30 -3.22 40.85
CA ARG A 6 -72.14 -3.90 39.83
C ARG A 6 -72.21 -3.03 38.54
N SER A 7 -72.07 -3.60 37.34
CA SER A 7 -72.60 -3.07 36.03
C SER A 7 -72.09 -1.70 35.52
N ALA A 8 -72.19 -1.28 34.24
CA ALA A 8 -72.73 -1.81 32.96
C ALA A 8 -72.00 -1.09 31.78
N ARG A 9 -72.18 -1.31 30.45
CA ARG A 9 -73.01 -2.20 29.59
C ARG A 9 -72.23 -2.42 28.24
N ALA A 10 -72.46 -3.48 27.45
CA ALA A 10 -73.20 -3.53 26.16
C ALA A 10 -72.88 -2.42 25.10
N SER A 11 -72.69 -2.69 23.79
CA SER A 11 -72.77 -3.99 23.05
C SER A 11 -72.20 -3.95 21.61
N SER A 12 -71.91 -5.16 21.07
CA SER A 12 -72.08 -5.63 19.66
C SER A 12 -71.34 -4.96 18.48
N GLY A 13 -70.63 -5.76 17.67
CA GLY A 13 -70.04 -5.33 16.37
C GLY A 13 -69.17 -6.34 15.60
N ARG A 14 -69.73 -7.47 15.15
CA ARG A 14 -69.16 -8.47 14.19
C ARG A 14 -70.33 -9.17 13.47
N PRO A 15 -70.20 -9.71 12.22
CA PRO A 15 -69.08 -10.51 11.71
C PRO A 15 -68.64 -10.24 10.23
N SER A 16 -67.70 -11.07 9.72
CA SER A 16 -67.42 -11.48 8.31
C SER A 16 -67.52 -10.47 7.14
N SER A 17 -66.62 -10.40 6.15
CA SER A 17 -65.33 -11.09 5.80
C SER A 17 -64.67 -10.32 4.60
N SER A 18 -63.72 -10.75 3.76
CA SER A 18 -62.97 -12.01 3.49
C SER A 18 -61.66 -11.74 2.68
N THR A 19 -60.78 -12.75 2.59
CA THR A 19 -59.83 -13.01 1.46
C THR A 19 -58.93 -11.89 0.89
N ALA A 20 -57.72 -11.74 1.45
CA ALA A 20 -56.44 -11.53 0.73
C ALA A 20 -55.27 -11.72 1.73
N ALA A 21 -54.55 -12.84 1.80
CA ALA A 21 -53.60 -13.43 0.85
C ALA A 21 -52.17 -12.81 0.87
N ARG A 22 -51.18 -13.69 1.11
CA ARG A 22 -49.71 -13.58 0.90
C ARG A 22 -48.78 -13.12 2.06
N HIS A 23 -48.21 -14.17 2.68
CA HIS A 23 -46.81 -14.37 3.07
C HIS A 23 -46.14 -13.54 4.20
N SER A 24 -45.60 -14.33 5.14
CA SER A 24 -44.57 -14.00 6.10
C SER A 24 -43.16 -13.96 5.48
N CYS A 25 -42.16 -13.75 6.36
CA CYS A 25 -40.70 -13.88 6.16
C CYS A 25 -39.94 -12.59 5.77
N TRP A 26 -39.34 -11.99 6.79
CA TRP A 26 -38.16 -11.11 6.67
C TRP A 26 -36.98 -11.66 7.51
N ASN A 27 -36.72 -12.97 7.41
CA ASN A 27 -35.52 -13.57 7.98
C ASN A 27 -34.37 -13.55 6.94
N LYS A 28 -33.89 -12.34 6.59
CA LYS A 28 -32.84 -12.16 5.57
C LYS A 28 -31.45 -12.39 6.16
N THR A 29 -31.09 -13.67 6.19
CA THR A 29 -29.76 -14.20 5.83
C THR A 29 -28.58 -13.20 5.87
N ARG A 30 -27.65 -13.41 6.82
CA ARG A 30 -26.26 -12.96 6.64
C ARG A 30 -25.73 -13.46 5.28
N PRO A 31 -25.01 -12.65 4.49
CA PRO A 31 -24.19 -13.21 3.42
C PRO A 31 -23.13 -14.13 4.05
N ALA A 32 -23.03 -15.37 3.57
CA ALA A 32 -21.97 -16.29 3.98
C ALA A 32 -20.61 -15.83 3.41
N ASN A 33 -19.51 -16.33 3.99
CA ASN A 33 -18.16 -16.03 3.54
C ASN A 33 -17.93 -16.42 2.07
N SER A 34 -18.11 -15.47 1.15
CA SER A 34 -17.51 -15.53 -0.17
C SER A 34 -16.01 -15.24 -0.03
N HIS A 35 -15.22 -16.26 0.32
CA HIS A 35 -13.78 -16.18 0.12
C HIS A 35 -13.53 -15.90 -1.36
N SER A 36 -13.02 -14.70 -1.66
CA SER A 36 -12.75 -14.26 -3.02
C SER A 36 -11.74 -15.22 -3.64
N ALA A 37 -12.21 -16.04 -4.59
CA ALA A 37 -11.38 -17.03 -5.25
C ALA A 37 -10.23 -16.32 -5.97
N TRP A 38 -9.01 -16.52 -5.48
CA TRP A 38 -7.79 -15.87 -5.93
C TRP A 38 -7.67 -16.04 -7.46
N ARG A 39 -7.77 -14.94 -8.23
CA ARG A 39 -7.81 -14.95 -9.69
C ARG A 39 -6.41 -15.21 -10.26
N PRO A 40 -6.04 -16.43 -10.68
CA PRO A 40 -4.64 -16.75 -11.01
C PRO A 40 -4.20 -16.19 -12.37
N ALA A 41 -5.16 -15.66 -13.14
CA ALA A 41 -4.97 -15.27 -14.54
C ALA A 41 -4.03 -14.08 -14.75
N MET A 42 -3.89 -13.17 -13.76
CA MET A 42 -3.06 -11.97 -13.91
C MET A 42 -1.55 -12.24 -14.01
N LEU A 43 -1.05 -13.29 -13.36
CA LEU A 43 0.40 -13.58 -13.30
C LEU A 43 0.86 -14.69 -14.27
N LYS A 44 -0.05 -15.33 -15.02
CA LYS A 44 0.33 -16.42 -15.94
C LYS A 44 1.11 -15.86 -17.14
N GLY A 45 2.44 -16.04 -17.10
CA GLY A 45 3.36 -15.47 -18.10
C GLY A 45 3.89 -14.07 -17.75
N HIS A 46 3.58 -13.56 -16.55
CA HIS A 46 4.15 -12.30 -16.05
C HIS A 46 5.57 -12.56 -15.52
N PRO A 47 6.61 -11.81 -15.91
CA PRO A 47 8.01 -12.05 -15.51
C PRO A 47 8.32 -11.85 -14.01
N GLN A 48 7.30 -11.66 -13.17
CA GLN A 48 7.49 -11.42 -11.73
C GLN A 48 7.86 -12.69 -10.98
N LEU A 49 7.38 -13.85 -11.46
CA LEU A 49 7.58 -15.14 -10.80
C LEU A 49 8.38 -16.10 -11.69
N THR A 50 9.15 -17.00 -11.06
CA THR A 50 9.76 -18.17 -11.72
C THR A 50 8.69 -19.12 -12.24
N ARG A 51 9.08 -20.13 -13.02
CA ARG A 51 8.17 -21.21 -13.44
C ARG A 51 7.53 -21.98 -12.27
N ASN A 52 8.18 -21.99 -11.10
CA ASN A 52 7.66 -22.65 -9.89
C ASN A 52 6.76 -21.72 -9.05
N GLY A 53 6.66 -20.43 -9.41
CA GLY A 53 5.91 -19.42 -8.66
C GLY A 53 6.71 -18.66 -7.60
N GLU A 54 8.04 -18.77 -7.59
CA GLU A 54 8.92 -18.06 -6.65
C GLU A 54 9.15 -16.61 -7.11
N LEU A 55 9.47 -15.69 -6.20
CA LEU A 55 9.63 -14.27 -6.54
C LEU A 55 10.96 -14.02 -7.26
N LYS A 56 10.94 -13.90 -8.60
CA LYS A 56 12.12 -13.61 -9.43
C LYS A 56 12.45 -12.12 -9.48
N HIS A 57 11.41 -11.28 -9.52
CA HIS A 57 11.48 -9.83 -9.61
C HIS A 57 10.42 -9.22 -8.68
N LEU A 58 10.52 -7.94 -8.33
CA LEU A 58 9.45 -7.24 -7.62
C LEU A 58 9.00 -6.01 -8.42
N LEU A 59 7.99 -6.21 -9.27
CA LEU A 59 7.47 -5.24 -10.22
C LEU A 59 6.19 -4.56 -9.68
N THR A 60 5.30 -5.32 -9.04
CA THR A 60 4.08 -4.82 -8.40
C THR A 60 3.62 -5.76 -7.28
N VAL A 61 2.88 -5.23 -6.30
CA VAL A 61 2.14 -6.02 -5.30
C VAL A 61 0.74 -6.44 -5.80
N GLU A 62 0.27 -5.86 -6.91
CA GLU A 62 -0.98 -6.26 -7.56
C GLU A 62 -0.90 -7.73 -8.02
N GLY A 63 -1.84 -8.55 -7.54
CA GLY A 63 -1.92 -9.97 -7.88
C GLY A 63 -0.88 -10.88 -7.22
N LEU A 64 0.03 -10.40 -6.35
CA LEU A 64 0.97 -11.28 -5.66
C LEU A 64 0.24 -12.31 -4.75
N PRO A 65 0.70 -13.57 -4.67
CA PRO A 65 0.19 -14.53 -3.70
C PRO A 65 0.43 -14.04 -2.27
N ARG A 66 -0.57 -14.19 -1.39
CA ARG A 66 -0.46 -13.85 0.05
C ARG A 66 0.78 -14.49 0.69
N ALA A 67 1.10 -15.74 0.34
CA ALA A 67 2.28 -16.45 0.84
C ALA A 67 3.60 -15.72 0.52
N ILE A 68 3.75 -15.15 -0.68
CA ILE A 68 4.95 -14.39 -1.07
C ILE A 68 5.01 -13.06 -0.30
N VAL A 69 3.87 -12.36 -0.18
CA VAL A 69 3.79 -11.13 0.62
C VAL A 69 4.18 -11.40 2.08
N THR A 70 3.61 -12.45 2.69
CA THR A 70 3.94 -12.86 4.07
C THR A 70 5.41 -13.24 4.21
N HIS A 71 5.97 -14.03 3.29
CA HIS A 71 7.39 -14.42 3.32
C HIS A 71 8.34 -13.21 3.26
N ILE A 72 8.06 -12.19 2.43
CA ILE A 72 8.85 -10.95 2.41
C ILE A 72 8.81 -10.24 3.77
N LEU A 73 7.64 -10.18 4.42
CA LEU A 73 7.49 -9.55 5.73
C LEU A 73 8.23 -10.33 6.84
N ASP A 74 8.16 -11.67 6.81
CA ASP A 74 8.88 -12.55 7.75
C ASP A 74 10.41 -12.40 7.61
N THR A 75 10.90 -12.35 6.38
CA THR A 75 12.31 -12.11 6.10
C THR A 75 12.74 -10.69 6.48
N ALA A 76 11.86 -9.69 6.36
CA ALA A 76 12.16 -8.33 6.81
C ALA A 76 12.31 -8.22 8.34
N GLU A 77 11.53 -9.00 9.10
CA GLU A 77 11.61 -9.04 10.57
C GLU A 77 13.01 -9.45 11.05
N GLN A 78 13.61 -10.44 10.38
CA GLN A 78 14.99 -10.87 10.64
C GLN A 78 15.99 -9.72 10.42
N PHE A 79 15.79 -8.88 9.40
CA PHE A 79 16.65 -7.72 9.09
C PHE A 79 16.41 -6.49 9.98
N VAL A 80 15.27 -6.37 10.68
CA VAL A 80 15.13 -5.38 11.74
C VAL A 80 16.16 -5.65 12.83
N SER A 81 16.27 -6.90 13.30
CA SER A 81 17.28 -7.33 14.31
C SER A 81 18.75 -7.15 13.90
N VAL A 82 19.03 -6.86 12.62
CA VAL A 82 20.38 -6.55 12.11
C VAL A 82 20.71 -5.07 12.27
N THR A 83 19.70 -4.20 12.44
CA THR A 83 19.89 -2.75 12.60
C THR A 83 20.49 -2.39 13.95
N ASP A 84 20.27 -3.20 14.99
CA ASP A 84 20.74 -2.93 16.36
C ASP A 84 22.12 -3.53 16.67
N ARG A 85 22.64 -4.37 15.77
CA ARG A 85 23.97 -4.98 15.89
C ARG A 85 25.06 -3.95 15.65
N GLU A 86 26.23 -4.12 16.27
CA GLU A 86 27.41 -3.32 15.97
C GLU A 86 27.84 -3.50 14.50
N VAL A 87 27.94 -4.75 14.04
CA VAL A 87 28.15 -5.09 12.62
C VAL A 87 26.81 -5.22 11.91
N LYS A 88 26.37 -4.14 11.26
CA LYS A 88 25.10 -4.04 10.51
C LYS A 88 25.17 -4.64 9.10
N LYS A 89 26.08 -5.60 8.87
CA LYS A 89 26.31 -6.27 7.57
C LYS A 89 26.06 -7.78 7.65
N VAL A 90 25.49 -8.33 6.58
CA VAL A 90 25.30 -9.77 6.34
C VAL A 90 25.78 -10.09 4.91
N PRO A 91 26.53 -11.17 4.65
CA PRO A 91 27.19 -11.38 3.35
C PRO A 91 26.30 -12.02 2.25
N LEU A 92 24.98 -11.88 2.31
CA LEU A 92 24.04 -12.59 1.42
C LEU A 92 24.14 -12.20 -0.07
N LEU A 93 24.61 -10.98 -0.36
CA LEU A 93 24.87 -10.49 -1.71
C LEU A 93 26.36 -10.20 -1.95
N ARG A 94 27.26 -10.88 -1.22
CA ARG A 94 28.71 -10.71 -1.40
C ARG A 94 29.12 -11.10 -2.82
N GLY A 95 29.71 -10.16 -3.57
CA GLY A 95 30.09 -10.37 -4.97
C GLY A 95 28.92 -10.27 -5.96
N LYS A 96 27.81 -9.63 -5.56
CA LYS A 96 26.69 -9.27 -6.43
C LYS A 96 26.63 -7.75 -6.64
N SER A 97 26.34 -7.33 -7.87
CA SER A 97 26.32 -5.92 -8.28
C SER A 97 24.90 -5.38 -8.41
N VAL A 98 24.55 -4.38 -7.58
CA VAL A 98 23.23 -3.72 -7.57
C VAL A 98 23.32 -2.34 -8.22
N PHE A 99 22.62 -2.17 -9.32
CA PHE A 99 22.58 -0.94 -10.13
C PHE A 99 21.29 -0.15 -9.83
N ASN A 100 21.44 1.02 -9.21
CA ASN A 100 20.36 1.96 -8.93
C ASN A 100 20.06 2.82 -10.17
N LEU A 101 18.96 2.51 -10.87
CA LEU A 101 18.51 3.18 -12.10
C LEU A 101 17.36 4.16 -11.80
N PHE A 102 17.73 5.36 -11.35
CA PHE A 102 16.77 6.39 -10.94
C PHE A 102 16.63 7.47 -12.03
N PHE A 103 15.67 7.26 -12.94
CA PHE A 103 15.30 8.21 -13.99
C PHE A 103 14.40 9.35 -13.44
N GLU A 104 13.65 9.09 -12.36
CA GLU A 104 13.01 10.14 -11.55
C GLU A 104 13.82 10.45 -10.29
N ASN A 105 13.90 11.74 -9.93
CA ASN A 105 14.49 12.20 -8.67
C ASN A 105 13.84 11.51 -7.44
N SER A 106 14.66 10.88 -6.59
CA SER A 106 14.27 10.45 -5.24
C SER A 106 15.47 10.21 -4.34
N THR A 107 15.74 11.12 -3.41
CA THR A 107 16.81 10.95 -2.40
C THR A 107 16.47 9.81 -1.43
N ARG A 108 15.32 9.87 -0.75
CA ARG A 108 14.92 8.90 0.29
C ARG A 108 14.89 7.46 -0.24
N THR A 109 14.26 7.22 -1.39
CA THR A 109 14.17 5.87 -1.96
C THR A 109 15.55 5.38 -2.41
N ARG A 110 16.33 6.18 -3.16
CA ARG A 110 17.66 5.76 -3.63
C ARG A 110 18.61 5.45 -2.46
N THR A 111 18.68 6.34 -1.46
CA THR A 111 19.55 6.15 -0.29
C THR A 111 19.15 4.93 0.55
N THR A 112 17.85 4.66 0.74
CA THR A 112 17.42 3.46 1.50
C THR A 112 17.68 2.15 0.75
N PHE A 113 17.56 2.14 -0.60
CA PHE A 113 18.02 1.02 -1.43
C PHE A 113 19.54 0.83 -1.38
N GLU A 114 20.32 1.91 -1.50
CA GLU A 114 21.78 1.88 -1.39
C GLU A 114 22.26 1.34 -0.03
N ILE A 115 21.62 1.76 1.07
CA ILE A 115 21.91 1.24 2.42
C ILE A 115 21.56 -0.25 2.52
N ALA A 116 20.40 -0.68 2.00
CA ALA A 116 20.00 -2.08 2.02
C ALA A 116 21.02 -2.99 1.31
N ALA A 117 21.41 -2.63 0.08
CA ALA A 117 22.40 -3.39 -0.68
C ALA A 117 23.79 -3.40 0.01
N LYS A 118 24.26 -2.26 0.52
CA LYS A 118 25.54 -2.17 1.28
C LYS A 118 25.51 -2.96 2.59
N ARG A 119 24.34 -3.11 3.23
CA ARG A 119 24.15 -3.98 4.40
C ARG A 119 24.11 -5.47 4.03
N LEU A 120 23.65 -5.82 2.83
CA LEU A 120 23.75 -7.18 2.28
C LEU A 120 25.12 -7.51 1.66
N SER A 121 26.09 -6.59 1.77
CA SER A 121 27.46 -6.73 1.25
C SER A 121 27.57 -6.79 -0.27
N ALA A 122 26.56 -6.27 -0.99
CA ALA A 122 26.62 -6.04 -2.42
C ALA A 122 27.49 -4.83 -2.77
N ASP A 123 28.05 -4.86 -3.97
CA ASP A 123 28.61 -3.69 -4.64
C ASP A 123 27.48 -2.87 -5.26
N VAL A 124 27.54 -1.53 -5.15
CA VAL A 124 26.40 -0.66 -5.46
C VAL A 124 26.80 0.49 -6.38
N LEU A 125 26.21 0.50 -7.58
CA LEU A 125 26.42 1.55 -8.58
C LEU A 125 25.19 2.46 -8.63
N ASN A 126 25.40 3.76 -8.41
CA ASN A 126 24.38 4.79 -8.59
C ASN A 126 24.61 5.49 -9.93
N LEU A 127 23.75 5.26 -10.92
CA LEU A 127 23.85 5.95 -12.20
C LEU A 127 23.10 7.29 -12.16
N ASN A 128 23.81 8.37 -12.48
CA ASN A 128 23.16 9.66 -12.74
C ASN A 128 22.67 9.69 -14.19
N ILE A 129 21.49 9.11 -14.43
CA ILE A 129 20.99 8.88 -15.79
C ILE A 129 20.72 10.19 -16.54
N ASN A 130 20.33 11.25 -15.81
CA ASN A 130 20.17 12.60 -16.37
C ASN A 130 21.49 13.22 -16.89
N ALA A 131 22.64 12.66 -16.51
CA ALA A 131 23.96 13.01 -17.02
C ALA A 131 24.62 11.90 -17.86
N SER A 132 23.94 10.76 -18.09
CA SER A 132 24.45 9.64 -18.88
C SER A 132 23.88 9.62 -20.30
N SER A 133 24.13 8.53 -21.03
CA SER A 133 23.82 8.29 -22.44
C SER A 133 22.35 8.47 -22.87
N THR A 134 21.38 8.47 -21.96
CA THR A 134 19.99 8.86 -22.31
C THR A 134 19.91 10.32 -22.80
N SER A 135 20.81 11.20 -22.34
CA SER A 135 20.98 12.56 -22.90
C SER A 135 21.49 12.60 -24.34
N LYS A 136 22.01 11.47 -24.87
CA LYS A 136 22.47 11.28 -26.25
C LYS A 136 21.45 10.54 -27.12
N GLY A 137 20.24 10.27 -26.61
CA GLY A 137 19.18 9.57 -27.33
C GLY A 137 19.29 8.04 -27.35
N GLU A 138 20.11 7.44 -26.49
CA GLU A 138 20.13 5.97 -26.30
C GLU A 138 18.75 5.47 -25.83
N SER A 139 18.28 4.34 -26.38
CA SER A 139 17.00 3.77 -25.95
C SER A 139 17.10 3.15 -24.54
N LEU A 140 15.97 3.01 -23.86
CA LEU A 140 15.90 2.35 -22.56
C LEU A 140 16.43 0.90 -22.62
N LEU A 141 16.17 0.18 -23.71
CA LEU A 141 16.62 -1.21 -23.86
C LEU A 141 18.11 -1.30 -24.16
N ASP A 142 18.65 -0.41 -24.99
CA ASP A 142 20.10 -0.36 -25.26
C ASP A 142 20.89 -0.02 -23.99
N THR A 143 20.38 0.94 -23.20
CA THR A 143 20.92 1.26 -21.88
C THR A 143 20.97 0.01 -20.99
N ILE A 144 19.89 -0.77 -20.93
CA ILE A 144 19.80 -2.00 -20.13
C ILE A 144 20.71 -3.11 -20.65
N ASN A 145 20.83 -3.27 -21.96
CA ASN A 145 21.74 -4.22 -22.59
C ASN A 145 23.21 -3.90 -22.24
N ASN A 146 23.60 -2.62 -22.38
CA ASN A 146 24.93 -2.14 -22.03
C ASN A 146 25.23 -2.34 -20.53
N LEU A 147 24.27 -2.11 -19.63
CA LEU A 147 24.46 -2.34 -18.20
C LEU A 147 24.44 -3.83 -17.82
N SER A 148 23.69 -4.67 -18.54
CA SER A 148 23.73 -6.14 -18.36
C SER A 148 25.10 -6.70 -18.78
N ALA A 149 25.69 -6.14 -19.85
CA ALA A 149 27.06 -6.46 -20.28
C ALA A 149 28.14 -5.98 -19.29
N MET A 150 27.82 -5.06 -18.37
CA MET A 150 28.68 -4.67 -17.24
C MET A 150 28.51 -5.57 -16.00
N HIS A 151 27.93 -6.76 -16.16
CA HIS A 151 27.70 -7.75 -15.10
C HIS A 151 26.85 -7.21 -13.92
N ALA A 152 25.75 -6.52 -14.24
CA ALA A 152 24.72 -6.18 -13.26
C ALA A 152 23.90 -7.42 -12.86
N ASP A 153 23.87 -7.79 -11.58
CA ASP A 153 22.98 -8.85 -11.07
C ASP A 153 21.57 -8.33 -10.76
N MET A 154 21.43 -7.02 -10.52
CA MET A 154 20.15 -6.44 -10.07
C MET A 154 19.97 -4.99 -10.51
N PHE A 155 18.79 -4.68 -11.07
CA PHE A 155 18.36 -3.32 -11.38
C PHE A 155 17.28 -2.84 -10.40
N VAL A 156 17.59 -1.79 -9.65
CA VAL A 156 16.62 -1.05 -8.84
C VAL A 156 16.11 0.14 -9.66
N VAL A 157 14.92 0.02 -10.25
CA VAL A 157 14.41 0.94 -11.27
C VAL A 157 13.36 1.90 -10.70
N ARG A 158 13.54 3.21 -10.93
CA ARG A 158 12.49 4.23 -10.71
C ARG A 158 12.30 5.09 -11.96
N HIS A 159 11.08 5.15 -12.48
CA HIS A 159 10.80 5.72 -13.81
C HIS A 159 9.50 6.53 -13.87
N ALA A 160 9.44 7.52 -14.77
CA ALA A 160 8.28 8.41 -14.93
C ALA A 160 7.11 7.75 -15.66
N GLN A 161 7.39 6.88 -16.63
CA GLN A 161 6.38 6.06 -17.30
C GLN A 161 6.10 4.79 -16.49
N SER A 162 4.81 4.52 -16.23
CA SER A 162 4.33 3.24 -15.71
C SER A 162 4.72 2.08 -16.64
N GLY A 163 4.99 0.90 -16.10
CA GLY A 163 5.34 -0.30 -16.85
C GLY A 163 6.81 -0.40 -17.29
N ALA A 164 7.62 0.65 -17.14
CA ALA A 164 9.04 0.59 -17.52
C ALA A 164 9.85 -0.50 -16.78
N PRO A 165 9.71 -0.71 -15.45
CA PRO A 165 10.37 -1.84 -14.78
C PRO A 165 9.91 -3.21 -15.31
N TYR A 166 8.65 -3.34 -15.74
CA TYR A 166 8.12 -4.55 -16.36
C TYR A 166 8.74 -4.79 -17.74
N LEU A 167 8.86 -3.74 -18.57
CA LEU A 167 9.51 -3.82 -19.87
C LEU A 167 10.99 -4.24 -19.72
N ILE A 168 11.70 -3.67 -18.75
CA ILE A 168 13.10 -4.02 -18.45
C ILE A 168 13.20 -5.50 -18.04
N ALA A 169 12.30 -5.97 -17.18
CA ALA A 169 12.22 -7.38 -16.76
C ALA A 169 11.88 -8.38 -17.87
N GLN A 170 11.36 -7.94 -19.02
CA GLN A 170 11.16 -8.79 -20.20
C GLN A 170 12.41 -8.88 -21.10
N HIS A 171 13.39 -7.99 -20.93
CA HIS A 171 14.52 -7.83 -21.87
C HIS A 171 15.90 -7.93 -21.23
N CYS A 172 16.04 -7.79 -19.90
CA CYS A 172 17.31 -8.02 -19.21
C CYS A 172 17.73 -9.50 -19.28
N ALA A 173 19.03 -9.77 -19.13
CA ALA A 173 19.54 -11.14 -19.16
C ALA A 173 18.90 -12.00 -18.04
N PRO A 174 18.74 -13.33 -18.23
CA PRO A 174 17.90 -14.15 -17.34
C PRO A 174 18.29 -14.19 -15.85
N HIS A 175 19.56 -13.89 -15.55
CA HIS A 175 20.15 -13.84 -14.20
C HIS A 175 20.01 -12.47 -13.51
N VAL A 176 19.39 -11.48 -14.16
CA VAL A 176 19.31 -10.10 -13.66
C VAL A 176 17.96 -9.87 -13.01
N HIS A 177 17.94 -9.46 -11.75
CA HIS A 177 16.71 -9.23 -10.99
C HIS A 177 16.24 -7.77 -11.06
N VAL A 178 14.96 -7.54 -11.33
CA VAL A 178 14.40 -6.17 -11.38
C VAL A 178 13.54 -5.88 -10.15
N ILE A 179 13.80 -4.75 -9.48
CA ILE A 179 13.00 -4.23 -8.37
C ILE A 179 12.46 -2.84 -8.72
N ASN A 180 11.14 -2.67 -8.67
CA ASN A 180 10.46 -1.40 -8.87
C ASN A 180 10.54 -0.52 -7.60
N ALA A 181 11.25 0.60 -7.73
CA ALA A 181 11.41 1.69 -6.77
C ALA A 181 10.49 2.90 -7.07
N GLY A 182 9.48 2.70 -7.91
CA GLY A 182 8.38 3.61 -8.24
C GLY A 182 8.25 3.83 -9.75
N ASP A 183 7.11 3.48 -10.35
CA ASP A 183 6.82 3.71 -11.77
C ASP A 183 5.55 4.57 -11.97
N GLY A 184 5.75 5.77 -12.53
CA GLY A 184 4.70 6.76 -12.83
C GLY A 184 3.65 6.97 -11.74
N ARG A 185 2.41 6.53 -12.04
CA ARG A 185 1.25 6.49 -11.13
C ARG A 185 0.78 5.05 -10.82
N HIS A 186 1.55 4.04 -11.26
CA HIS A 186 1.17 2.62 -11.17
C HIS A 186 1.55 2.01 -9.82
N ALA A 187 2.82 1.65 -9.58
CA ALA A 187 3.22 0.94 -8.38
C ALA A 187 4.46 1.53 -7.68
N HIS A 188 4.59 1.22 -6.39
CA HIS A 188 5.81 1.35 -5.62
C HIS A 188 5.85 0.18 -4.62
N PRO A 189 6.08 -1.06 -5.07
CA PRO A 189 5.82 -2.26 -4.27
C PRO A 189 6.64 -2.31 -2.98
N THR A 190 7.89 -1.84 -2.99
CA THR A 190 8.73 -1.72 -1.78
C THR A 190 8.28 -0.66 -0.77
N GLN A 191 7.39 0.26 -1.16
CA GLN A 191 6.72 1.17 -0.22
C GLN A 191 5.51 0.45 0.39
N GLY A 192 4.59 -0.09 -0.43
CA GLY A 192 3.45 -0.85 0.09
C GLY A 192 3.85 -2.01 1.02
N LEU A 193 4.96 -2.72 0.72
CA LEU A 193 5.49 -3.77 1.59
C LEU A 193 6.09 -3.26 2.91
N LEU A 194 6.73 -2.07 2.94
CA LEU A 194 7.22 -1.49 4.20
C LEU A 194 6.08 -0.92 5.03
N ASP A 195 5.02 -0.44 4.38
CA ASP A 195 3.81 0.02 5.04
C ASP A 195 3.05 -1.17 5.64
N MET A 196 2.94 -2.30 4.92
CA MET A 196 2.41 -3.54 5.50
C MET A 196 3.28 -4.07 6.64
N TYR A 197 4.62 -4.00 6.54
CA TYR A 197 5.49 -4.40 7.66
C TYR A 197 5.22 -3.52 8.90
N THR A 198 5.11 -2.21 8.73
CA THR A 198 4.82 -1.26 9.80
C THR A 198 3.49 -1.57 10.48
N ILE A 199 2.43 -1.82 9.69
CA ILE A 199 1.12 -2.25 10.21
C ILE A 199 1.26 -3.58 10.97
N ARG A 200 1.97 -4.57 10.42
CA ARG A 200 2.15 -5.87 11.08
C ARG A 200 2.88 -5.73 12.42
N HIS A 201 3.93 -4.92 12.50
CA HIS A 201 4.68 -4.71 13.72
C HIS A 201 3.80 -4.18 14.87
N HIS A 202 2.99 -3.15 14.59
CA HIS A 202 2.15 -2.49 15.59
C HIS A 202 0.77 -3.13 15.83
N LYS A 203 0.20 -3.79 14.82
CA LYS A 203 -1.19 -4.30 14.85
C LYS A 203 -1.33 -5.82 14.68
N GLN A 204 -0.26 -6.50 14.28
CA GLN A 204 -0.12 -7.97 14.17
C GLN A 204 -1.07 -8.64 13.16
N ASP A 205 -2.38 -8.59 13.39
CA ASP A 205 -3.40 -9.31 12.62
C ASP A 205 -4.25 -8.38 11.75
N PHE A 206 -3.91 -8.34 10.45
CA PHE A 206 -4.65 -7.62 9.41
C PHE A 206 -6.15 -7.93 9.38
N THR A 207 -6.58 -9.14 9.75
CA THR A 207 -7.99 -9.58 9.65
C THR A 207 -8.92 -8.93 10.66
N LYS A 208 -8.39 -8.07 11.53
CA LYS A 208 -9.14 -7.33 12.56
C LYS A 208 -9.18 -5.81 12.31
N LEU A 209 -8.54 -5.31 11.26
CA LEU A 209 -8.25 -3.87 11.10
C LEU A 209 -9.21 -3.15 10.16
N THR A 210 -9.51 -1.90 10.51
CA THR A 210 -10.02 -0.88 9.59
C THR A 210 -8.89 0.08 9.23
N VAL A 211 -8.55 0.19 7.95
CA VAL A 211 -7.42 1.01 7.47
C VAL A 211 -7.92 2.15 6.59
N ALA A 212 -7.62 3.40 6.96
CA ALA A 212 -7.93 4.58 6.16
C ALA A 212 -6.71 5.06 5.38
N ILE A 213 -6.89 5.30 4.08
CA ILE A 213 -5.92 5.96 3.19
C ILE A 213 -6.51 7.33 2.82
N VAL A 214 -5.73 8.40 3.02
CA VAL A 214 -6.25 9.77 2.99
C VAL A 214 -5.47 10.66 2.02
N GLY A 215 -6.17 11.26 1.05
CA GLY A 215 -5.64 12.33 0.20
C GLY A 215 -5.63 12.01 -1.30
N ASP A 216 -4.51 12.30 -1.98
CA ASP A 216 -4.37 12.14 -3.44
C ASP A 216 -4.16 10.67 -3.85
N ILE A 217 -5.25 9.90 -3.83
CA ILE A 217 -5.25 8.49 -4.28
C ILE A 217 -5.19 8.42 -5.81
N LEU A 218 -5.75 9.40 -6.54
CA LEU A 218 -5.76 9.48 -8.00
C LEU A 218 -4.37 9.52 -8.62
N HIS A 219 -3.38 10.09 -7.93
CA HIS A 219 -1.99 10.20 -8.40
C HIS A 219 -0.98 9.37 -7.59
N SER A 220 -1.41 8.66 -6.54
CA SER A 220 -0.52 7.93 -5.64
C SER A 220 -0.34 6.46 -6.01
N ARG A 221 0.81 6.16 -6.65
CA ARG A 221 1.36 4.80 -6.80
C ARG A 221 1.61 4.08 -5.47
N VAL A 222 1.67 4.81 -4.35
CA VAL A 222 1.74 4.24 -3.00
C VAL A 222 0.36 3.72 -2.60
N ALA A 223 -0.67 4.57 -2.65
CA ALA A 223 -2.04 4.20 -2.30
C ALA A 223 -2.57 2.99 -3.10
N ARG A 224 -2.27 2.91 -4.41
CA ARG A 224 -2.60 1.73 -5.21
C ARG A 224 -1.87 0.47 -4.70
N SER A 225 -0.59 0.59 -4.35
CA SER A 225 0.19 -0.53 -3.78
C SER A 225 -0.38 -0.96 -2.43
N ASP A 226 -0.74 -0.01 -1.57
CA ASP A 226 -1.32 -0.27 -0.25
C ASP A 226 -2.64 -1.01 -0.36
N ILE A 227 -3.58 -0.53 -1.20
CA ILE A 227 -4.88 -1.17 -1.43
C ILE A 227 -4.71 -2.64 -1.85
N HIS A 228 -3.82 -2.92 -2.80
CA HIS A 228 -3.56 -4.29 -3.26
C HIS A 228 -2.94 -5.17 -2.18
N ALA A 229 -2.04 -4.63 -1.36
CA ALA A 229 -1.38 -5.35 -0.29
C ALA A 229 -2.31 -5.62 0.90
N LEU A 230 -3.09 -4.63 1.33
CA LEU A 230 -4.12 -4.72 2.39
C LEU A 230 -5.19 -5.76 2.03
N THR A 231 -5.71 -5.72 0.81
CA THR A 231 -6.69 -6.69 0.31
C THR A 231 -6.09 -8.11 0.21
N THR A 232 -4.84 -8.24 -0.24
CA THR A 232 -4.12 -9.54 -0.28
C THR A 232 -3.88 -10.12 1.12
N LEU A 233 -3.63 -9.27 2.11
CA LEU A 233 -3.45 -9.65 3.52
C LEU A 233 -4.78 -9.80 4.29
N GLY A 234 -5.92 -9.52 3.64
CA GLY A 234 -7.26 -9.80 4.16
C GLY A 234 -7.77 -8.79 5.18
N VAL A 235 -7.43 -7.50 5.02
CA VAL A 235 -8.00 -6.41 5.80
C VAL A 235 -9.51 -6.28 5.50
N PRO A 236 -10.41 -6.37 6.51
CA PRO A 236 -11.86 -6.36 6.28
C PRO A 236 -12.45 -5.06 5.73
N GLU A 237 -11.92 -3.90 6.12
CA GLU A 237 -12.38 -2.60 5.62
C GLU A 237 -11.18 -1.69 5.30
N VAL A 238 -10.95 -1.46 4.00
CA VAL A 238 -10.06 -0.40 3.51
C VAL A 238 -10.92 0.80 3.12
N ARG A 239 -10.60 1.98 3.65
CA ARG A 239 -11.32 3.23 3.40
C ARG A 239 -10.47 4.20 2.58
N ALA A 240 -11.04 4.79 1.54
CA ALA A 240 -10.45 5.89 0.79
C ALA A 240 -11.13 7.19 1.20
N ILE A 241 -10.37 8.15 1.75
CA ILE A 241 -10.88 9.43 2.23
C ILE A 241 -10.28 10.56 1.41
N GLY A 242 -11.11 11.37 0.78
CA GLY A 242 -10.64 12.53 0.00
C GLY A 242 -11.73 13.21 -0.83
N PRO A 243 -11.42 14.38 -1.40
CA PRO A 243 -12.34 15.07 -2.30
C PRO A 243 -12.52 14.31 -3.61
N ARG A 244 -13.70 14.43 -4.23
CA ARG A 244 -14.06 13.76 -5.50
C ARG A 244 -13.05 14.00 -6.64
N THR A 245 -12.30 15.10 -6.60
CA THR A 245 -11.27 15.46 -7.59
C THR A 245 -9.94 14.72 -7.42
N LEU A 246 -9.75 14.01 -6.29
CA LEU A 246 -8.50 13.31 -5.94
C LEU A 246 -8.70 11.80 -5.67
N LEU A 247 -9.91 11.27 -5.87
CA LEU A 247 -10.22 9.85 -5.78
C LEU A 247 -10.56 9.30 -7.17
N PRO A 248 -9.90 8.22 -7.64
CA PRO A 248 -10.25 7.58 -8.91
C PRO A 248 -11.59 6.86 -8.83
N SER A 249 -12.28 6.75 -9.97
CA SER A 249 -13.46 5.91 -10.09
C SER A 249 -13.10 4.42 -10.00
N GLY A 250 -14.01 3.61 -9.43
CA GLY A 250 -13.86 2.16 -9.34
C GLY A 250 -13.09 1.64 -8.13
N LEU A 251 -12.77 2.50 -7.15
CA LEU A 251 -12.23 2.07 -5.85
C LEU A 251 -13.14 1.02 -5.16
N GLU A 252 -14.45 1.19 -5.30
CA GLU A 252 -15.46 0.27 -4.78
C GLU A 252 -15.36 -1.13 -5.43
N GLN A 253 -14.92 -1.20 -6.70
CA GLN A 253 -14.67 -2.46 -7.42
C GLN A 253 -13.38 -3.16 -6.93
N MET A 254 -12.48 -2.41 -6.29
CA MET A 254 -11.29 -2.93 -5.58
C MET A 254 -11.60 -3.33 -4.13
N GLY A 255 -12.86 -3.21 -3.68
CA GLY A 255 -13.28 -3.48 -2.31
C GLY A 255 -13.08 -2.31 -1.34
N VAL A 256 -12.70 -1.13 -1.84
CA VAL A 256 -12.39 0.06 -1.01
C VAL A 256 -13.65 0.92 -0.81
N ARG A 257 -13.97 1.25 0.43
CA ARG A 257 -15.10 2.12 0.76
C ARG A 257 -14.71 3.59 0.66
N VAL A 258 -15.40 4.36 -0.18
CA VAL A 258 -15.12 5.78 -0.42
C VAL A 258 -15.84 6.69 0.57
N PHE A 259 -15.13 7.70 1.09
CA PHE A 259 -15.65 8.77 1.94
C PHE A 259 -15.19 10.14 1.43
N HIS A 260 -16.08 11.14 1.54
CA HIS A 260 -15.78 12.55 1.26
C HIS A 260 -15.88 13.45 2.49
N ASP A 261 -16.24 12.88 3.66
CA ASP A 261 -16.09 13.54 4.95
C ASP A 261 -14.96 12.85 5.74
N MET A 262 -14.02 13.66 6.23
CA MET A 262 -12.87 13.19 7.00
C MET A 262 -13.29 12.62 8.35
N ASN A 263 -14.31 13.21 8.97
CA ASN A 263 -14.77 12.82 10.30
C ASN A 263 -15.57 11.49 10.26
N GLU A 264 -16.29 11.21 9.17
CA GLU A 264 -16.94 9.92 8.93
C GLU A 264 -15.94 8.82 8.57
N GLY A 265 -15.03 9.09 7.63
CA GLY A 265 -14.06 8.08 7.17
C GLY A 265 -13.12 7.63 8.29
N LEU A 266 -12.73 8.52 9.21
CA LEU A 266 -11.85 8.19 10.33
C LEU A 266 -12.54 7.47 11.51
N ARG A 267 -13.88 7.43 11.58
CA ARG A 267 -14.57 6.89 12.77
C ARG A 267 -14.18 5.43 13.04
N GLY A 268 -13.48 5.20 14.14
CA GLY A 268 -13.07 3.88 14.64
C GLY A 268 -11.99 3.16 13.84
N VAL A 269 -11.17 3.86 13.04
CA VAL A 269 -10.05 3.21 12.30
C VAL A 269 -8.88 2.81 13.19
N ASP A 270 -8.16 1.75 12.81
CA ASP A 270 -6.96 1.22 13.47
C ASP A 270 -5.66 1.80 12.90
N VAL A 271 -5.67 2.23 11.64
CA VAL A 271 -4.51 2.73 10.88
C VAL A 271 -4.95 3.89 10.00
N ILE A 272 -4.17 4.97 9.99
CA ILE A 272 -4.33 6.12 9.10
C ILE A 272 -3.07 6.30 8.25
N ILE A 273 -3.16 6.02 6.96
CA ILE A 273 -2.12 6.28 5.96
C ILE A 273 -2.42 7.63 5.30
N MET A 274 -1.73 8.67 5.74
CA MET A 274 -1.80 10.01 5.14
C MET A 274 -0.94 10.08 3.89
N LEU A 275 -1.47 10.66 2.81
CA LEU A 275 -0.75 10.84 1.54
C LEU A 275 -0.33 12.29 1.35
N ARG A 276 0.90 12.47 0.84
CA ARG A 276 1.42 13.79 0.46
C ARG A 276 0.55 14.42 -0.63
N LEU A 277 0.11 15.65 -0.43
CA LEU A 277 -0.52 16.42 -1.51
C LEU A 277 0.51 16.78 -2.59
N GLN A 278 0.35 16.21 -3.79
CA GLN A 278 1.28 16.39 -4.91
C GLN A 278 0.80 17.48 -5.86
N ASN A 279 0.83 18.74 -5.41
CA ASN A 279 0.45 19.91 -6.23
C ASN A 279 1.17 19.92 -7.59
N GLU A 280 2.43 19.46 -7.64
CA GLU A 280 3.22 19.35 -8.88
C GLU A 280 2.71 18.31 -9.90
N ARG A 281 1.65 17.54 -9.57
CA ARG A 281 0.99 16.55 -10.44
C ARG A 281 -0.44 16.93 -10.83
N MET A 282 -0.96 18.05 -10.33
CA MET A 282 -2.35 18.47 -10.54
C MET A 282 -2.49 19.31 -11.80
N GLY A 283 -3.12 18.74 -12.84
CA GLY A 283 -3.49 19.47 -14.04
C GLY A 283 -4.75 20.30 -13.79
N GLY A 284 -4.60 21.62 -13.63
CA GLY A 284 -5.70 22.54 -13.38
C GLY A 284 -6.20 22.55 -11.92
N ALA A 285 -7.30 23.26 -11.69
CA ALA A 285 -7.83 23.55 -10.36
C ALA A 285 -8.59 22.36 -9.72
N LEU A 286 -7.87 21.27 -9.41
CA LEU A 286 -8.44 20.12 -8.69
C LEU A 286 -8.78 20.42 -7.21
N LEU A 287 -8.28 21.53 -6.67
CA LEU A 287 -8.52 22.00 -5.31
C LEU A 287 -8.64 23.54 -5.26
N PRO A 288 -9.39 24.12 -4.30
CA PRO A 288 -9.43 25.57 -4.11
C PRO A 288 -8.11 26.16 -3.57
N SER A 289 -7.51 25.52 -2.57
CA SER A 289 -6.17 25.85 -2.04
C SER A 289 -5.67 24.75 -1.09
N ALA A 290 -4.37 24.75 -0.78
CA ALA A 290 -3.80 23.88 0.24
C ALA A 290 -4.39 24.13 1.64
N GLY A 291 -4.74 25.37 1.97
CA GLY A 291 -5.37 25.72 3.25
C GLY A 291 -6.81 25.22 3.37
N GLU A 292 -7.61 25.32 2.28
CA GLU A 292 -8.95 24.72 2.25
C GLU A 292 -8.91 23.19 2.25
N TYR A 293 -7.86 22.59 1.67
CA TYR A 293 -7.61 21.16 1.80
C TYR A 293 -7.30 20.77 3.26
N PHE A 294 -6.37 21.45 3.95
CA PHE A 294 -6.07 21.19 5.37
C PHE A 294 -7.30 21.34 6.27
N LYS A 295 -8.09 22.41 6.09
CA LYS A 295 -9.34 22.63 6.83
C LYS A 295 -10.34 21.48 6.69
N ARG A 296 -10.33 20.71 5.59
CA ARG A 296 -11.30 19.62 5.32
C ARG A 296 -10.74 18.21 5.53
N TYR A 297 -9.51 17.97 5.09
CA TYR A 297 -8.85 16.65 5.02
C TYR A 297 -7.48 16.60 5.70
N GLY A 298 -7.01 17.71 6.30
CA GLY A 298 -5.81 17.71 7.12
C GLY A 298 -6.03 16.93 8.41
N LEU A 299 -5.13 16.01 8.75
CA LEU A 299 -5.19 15.25 9.99
C LEU A 299 -4.68 16.10 11.17
N THR A 300 -5.61 16.54 12.00
CA THR A 300 -5.39 17.28 13.25
C THR A 300 -5.66 16.38 14.46
N ALA A 301 -5.32 16.83 15.68
CA ALA A 301 -5.52 16.04 16.89
C ALA A 301 -7.00 15.70 17.16
N GLU A 302 -7.92 16.63 16.87
CA GLU A 302 -9.38 16.42 17.05
C GLU A 302 -9.93 15.39 16.07
N ARG A 303 -9.32 15.26 14.88
CA ARG A 303 -9.66 14.25 13.88
C ARG A 303 -9.05 12.88 14.21
N LEU A 304 -7.82 12.87 14.72
CA LEU A 304 -7.18 11.65 15.22
C LEU A 304 -8.00 11.03 16.37
N ALA A 305 -8.58 11.85 17.24
CA ALA A 305 -9.47 11.42 18.32
C ALA A 305 -10.80 10.77 17.86
N LEU A 306 -11.10 10.77 16.55
CA LEU A 306 -12.24 10.01 15.98
C LEU A 306 -11.84 8.58 15.57
N ALA A 307 -10.54 8.32 15.40
CA ALA A 307 -10.01 6.98 15.25
C ALA A 307 -10.00 6.26 16.62
N ARG A 308 -9.46 5.04 16.65
CA ARG A 308 -9.30 4.34 17.94
C ARG A 308 -8.20 5.00 18.79
N PRO A 309 -8.28 4.93 20.13
CA PRO A 309 -7.20 5.41 21.02
C PRO A 309 -5.86 4.73 20.76
N ASP A 310 -5.88 3.49 20.25
CA ASP A 310 -4.70 2.70 19.88
C ASP A 310 -4.34 2.79 18.38
N ALA A 311 -4.95 3.70 17.60
CA ALA A 311 -4.68 3.81 16.17
C ALA A 311 -3.25 4.30 15.87
N ILE A 312 -2.68 3.88 14.74
CA ILE A 312 -1.37 4.38 14.27
C ILE A 312 -1.49 5.32 13.06
N VAL A 313 -0.60 6.30 12.97
CA VAL A 313 -0.50 7.27 11.89
C VAL A 313 0.77 7.04 11.08
N MET A 314 0.61 6.91 9.77
CA MET A 314 1.63 6.57 8.79
C MET A 314 1.64 7.59 7.65
N HIS A 315 2.82 7.85 7.06
CA HIS A 315 2.98 8.73 5.92
C HIS A 315 4.28 8.43 5.13
N PRO A 316 4.24 8.05 3.84
CA PRO A 316 5.43 7.60 3.09
C PRO A 316 6.51 8.69 2.92
N GLY A 317 6.08 9.94 2.81
CA GLY A 317 6.93 11.14 2.83
C GLY A 317 7.43 11.61 1.45
N PRO A 318 7.99 12.83 1.36
CA PRO A 318 8.09 13.84 2.42
C PRO A 318 6.71 14.39 2.83
N MET A 319 6.58 14.94 4.04
CA MET A 319 5.32 15.52 4.54
C MET A 319 5.26 17.02 4.25
N ASN A 320 4.12 17.50 3.73
CA ASN A 320 3.74 18.90 3.73
C ASN A 320 2.95 19.17 5.05
N ARG A 321 3.66 19.59 6.11
CA ARG A 321 3.04 19.96 7.39
C ARG A 321 2.11 21.16 7.22
N GLY A 322 0.93 21.11 7.83
CA GLY A 322 -0.12 22.12 7.65
C GLY A 322 -0.88 22.04 6.32
N VAL A 323 -0.72 20.95 5.56
CA VAL A 323 -1.48 20.67 4.33
C VAL A 323 -2.23 19.35 4.44
N GLU A 324 -1.54 18.21 4.56
CA GLU A 324 -2.18 16.92 4.82
C GLU A 324 -2.15 16.50 6.30
N ILE A 325 -1.15 16.93 7.07
CA ILE A 325 -0.96 16.51 8.47
C ILE A 325 -0.50 17.68 9.33
N ASP A 326 -1.03 17.78 10.54
CA ASP A 326 -0.54 18.73 11.54
C ASP A 326 0.74 18.23 12.23
N SER A 327 1.60 19.15 12.66
CA SER A 327 2.88 18.81 13.30
C SER A 327 2.70 18.04 14.61
N ALA A 328 1.71 18.41 15.43
CA ALA A 328 1.42 17.72 16.68
C ALA A 328 0.94 16.27 16.49
N VAL A 329 0.43 15.93 15.30
CA VAL A 329 0.10 14.55 14.91
C VAL A 329 1.30 13.85 14.27
N ALA A 330 2.04 14.53 13.38
CA ALA A 330 3.20 13.97 12.69
C ALA A 330 4.33 13.55 13.65
N ASP A 331 4.49 14.25 14.77
CA ASP A 331 5.45 13.94 15.85
C ASP A 331 4.75 13.43 17.13
N GLY A 332 3.46 13.09 17.05
CA GLY A 332 2.65 12.66 18.19
C GLY A 332 2.83 11.18 18.57
N PRO A 333 2.31 10.74 19.73
CA PRO A 333 2.54 9.39 20.28
C PRO A 333 1.94 8.25 19.45
N GLN A 334 1.05 8.55 18.49
CA GLN A 334 0.47 7.59 17.55
C GLN A 334 1.23 7.56 16.20
N SER A 335 2.28 8.38 16.02
CA SER A 335 3.04 8.47 14.77
C SER A 335 4.14 7.42 14.68
N VAL A 336 4.09 6.58 13.65
CA VAL A 336 5.12 5.57 13.33
C VAL A 336 5.93 5.98 12.08
N ILE A 337 5.86 7.26 11.70
CA ILE A 337 6.36 7.80 10.42
C ILE A 337 7.89 7.72 10.29
N LEU A 338 8.62 7.77 11.40
CA LEU A 338 10.07 7.57 11.41
C LEU A 338 10.44 6.07 11.35
N GLU A 339 9.65 5.20 11.97
CA GLU A 339 9.86 3.74 11.93
C GLU A 339 9.69 3.18 10.51
N GLN A 340 8.73 3.70 9.73
CA GLN A 340 8.59 3.40 8.30
C GLN A 340 9.91 3.58 7.53
N VAL A 341 10.76 4.53 7.91
CA VAL A 341 12.08 4.72 7.27
C VAL A 341 13.04 3.58 7.60
N THR A 342 13.06 3.14 8.87
CA THR A 342 13.89 2.03 9.37
C THR A 342 13.43 0.68 8.82
N PHE A 343 12.14 0.36 8.96
CA PHE A 343 11.53 -0.84 8.40
C PHE A 343 11.64 -0.87 6.86
N GLY A 344 11.63 0.30 6.23
CA GLY A 344 11.95 0.45 4.82
C GLY A 344 13.32 -0.04 4.39
N ILE A 345 14.33 -0.05 5.26
CA ILE A 345 15.63 -0.64 4.96
C ILE A 345 15.53 -2.17 5.07
N ALA A 346 14.90 -2.67 6.13
CA ALA A 346 14.73 -4.11 6.38
C ALA A 346 13.92 -4.83 5.29
N VAL A 347 12.81 -4.23 4.83
CA VAL A 347 12.00 -4.75 3.71
C VAL A 347 12.77 -4.71 2.38
N ARG A 348 13.57 -3.67 2.13
CA ARG A 348 14.43 -3.63 0.93
C ARG A 348 15.51 -4.70 0.98
N MET A 349 16.09 -4.97 2.15
CA MET A 349 17.01 -6.10 2.34
C MET A 349 16.31 -7.44 2.07
N ALA A 350 15.13 -7.66 2.64
CA ALA A 350 14.35 -8.88 2.42
C ALA A 350 14.06 -9.15 0.94
N VAL A 351 13.52 -8.16 0.22
CA VAL A 351 13.24 -8.27 -1.21
C VAL A 351 14.50 -8.60 -2.00
N MET A 352 15.61 -7.90 -1.74
CA MET A 352 16.89 -8.14 -2.43
C MET A 352 17.42 -9.56 -2.19
N SER A 353 17.41 -10.05 -0.94
CA SER A 353 17.89 -11.40 -0.62
C SER A 353 16.99 -12.50 -1.19
N ILE A 354 15.67 -12.28 -1.25
CA ILE A 354 14.72 -13.25 -1.81
C ILE A 354 14.90 -13.36 -3.32
N VAL A 355 14.90 -12.23 -4.06
CA VAL A 355 15.00 -12.31 -5.52
C VAL A 355 16.33 -12.92 -5.97
N ALA A 356 17.45 -12.53 -5.34
CA ALA A 356 18.78 -13.03 -5.71
C ALA A 356 19.02 -14.52 -5.39
N ALA A 357 18.17 -15.15 -4.56
CA ALA A 357 18.16 -16.59 -4.36
C ALA A 357 17.41 -17.34 -5.48
N ASN A 358 16.39 -16.70 -6.08
CA ASN A 358 15.43 -17.32 -7.00
C ASN A 358 15.85 -17.12 -8.47
N ASN A 359 16.70 -18.02 -8.97
CA ASN A 359 17.09 -18.08 -10.39
C ASN A 359 16.11 -19.01 -11.16
N ASP A 360 15.85 -18.71 -12.45
CA ASP A 360 15.14 -19.59 -13.40
C ASP A 360 16.12 -20.54 -14.12
#